data_AF-A0A925ZLD8-F1
#
_entry.id   AF-A0A925ZLD8-F1
#
_cell.length_a   1.000
_cell.length_b   1.000
_cell.length_c   1.000
_cell.angle_alpha   90.00
_cell.angle_beta   90.00
_cell.angle_gamma   90.00
#
_symmetry.space_group_name_H-M   'P 1'
#
loop_
_entity.id
_entity.type
_entity.pdbx_description
1 polymer ?
#
loop_
_entity_poly.entity_id
_entity_poly.type
_entity_poly.pdbx_seq_one_letter_code
_entity_poly.pdbx_strand_id
1 'polypeptide(L)'
;AARAGSAAEYFRVLAADAPSPTGSACEVVRGLEVFLPLEGLVDLRAERSRLGKELDKQHKEIESLARKLDNAGFVAKAPPEVVEGERVRLGELRTNADKLAKTIAQIDAAG
;
A
#
# COMPACT_ATOMS: atom_id res chain seq x y z
N ALA A 1 25.78 41.88 2.66
CA ALA A 1 25.53 40.70 1.83
C ALA A 1 26.53 39.62 2.17
N ALA A 2 26.08 38.49 2.70
CA ALA A 2 26.81 37.23 2.76
C ALA A 2 25.74 36.12 2.74
N ARG A 3 25.66 35.36 1.65
CA ARG A 3 24.81 34.18 1.55
C ARG A 3 25.45 33.08 2.42
N ALA A 4 24.81 32.75 3.53
CA ALA A 4 25.13 31.54 4.27
C ALA A 4 24.61 30.34 3.45
N GLY A 5 25.53 29.51 2.95
CA GLY A 5 25.17 28.22 2.37
C GLY A 5 24.56 27.33 3.44
N SER A 6 23.40 26.73 3.15
CA SER A 6 22.70 25.85 4.08
C SER A 6 23.55 24.62 4.39
N ALA A 7 23.90 24.43 5.66
CA ALA A 7 24.37 23.12 6.10
C ALA A 7 23.23 22.12 5.87
N ALA A 8 23.50 21.04 5.13
CA ALA A 8 22.57 19.92 5.10
C ALA A 8 22.51 19.35 6.52
N GLU A 9 21.40 19.55 7.23
CA GLU A 9 21.15 18.84 8.48
C GLU A 9 20.96 17.36 8.13
N TYR A 10 21.90 16.51 8.53
CA TYR A 10 21.84 15.06 8.25
C TYR A 10 20.88 14.32 9.17
N PHE A 11 20.72 14.79 10.41
CA PHE A 11 19.78 14.23 11.39
C PHE A 11 19.46 15.27 12.47
N ARG A 12 18.25 15.18 13.04
CA ARG A 12 17.82 15.94 14.22
C ARG A 12 17.51 14.95 15.34
N VAL A 13 18.02 15.22 16.54
CA VAL A 13 17.69 14.45 17.74
C VAL A 13 16.46 15.08 18.40
N LEU A 14 15.45 14.26 18.70
CA LEU A 14 14.25 14.68 19.42
C LEU A 14 14.39 14.32 20.90
N ALA A 15 13.67 15.05 21.77
CA ALA A 15 13.52 14.64 23.17
C ALA A 15 12.74 13.33 23.25
N ALA A 16 13.00 12.52 24.30
CA ALA A 16 12.40 11.20 24.44
C ALA A 16 10.86 11.22 24.59
N ASP A 17 10.31 12.34 25.03
CA ASP A 17 8.88 12.59 25.20
C ASP A 17 8.28 13.45 24.08
N ALA A 18 9.08 13.78 23.05
CA ALA A 18 8.58 14.53 21.91
C ALA A 18 7.57 13.67 21.12
N PRO A 19 6.49 14.27 20.59
CA PRO A 19 5.56 13.55 19.73
C PRO A 19 6.26 13.09 18.44
N SER A 20 5.88 11.92 17.94
CA SER A 20 6.33 11.42 16.64
C SER A 20 6.02 12.44 15.53
N PRO A 21 7.01 12.79 14.68
CA PRO A 21 6.75 13.67 13.55
C PRO A 21 5.72 13.05 12.58
N THR A 22 4.65 13.79 12.27
CA THR A 22 3.69 13.41 11.22
C THR A 22 4.39 13.27 9.88
N GLY A 23 3.88 12.43 8.97
CA GLY A 23 4.49 12.29 7.65
C GLY A 23 5.75 11.43 7.62
N SER A 24 6.07 10.69 8.70
CA SER A 24 7.36 10.00 8.83
C SER A 24 7.21 8.48 8.93
N ALA A 25 8.13 7.76 8.28
CA ALA A 25 8.35 6.34 8.60
C ALA A 25 9.10 6.24 9.93
N CYS A 26 8.72 5.28 10.78
CA CYS A 26 9.37 5.03 12.07
C CYS A 26 9.94 3.61 12.11
N GLU A 27 11.18 3.47 12.59
CA GLU A 27 11.82 2.17 12.83
C GLU A 27 12.52 2.18 14.20
N VAL A 28 12.43 1.07 14.93
CA VAL A 28 13.11 0.90 16.22
C VAL A 28 14.40 0.11 16.04
N VAL A 29 15.54 0.76 16.26
CA VAL A 29 16.86 0.13 16.17
C VAL A 29 17.56 0.22 17.51
N ARG A 30 17.77 -0.93 18.16
CA ARG A 30 18.47 -1.03 19.46
C ARG A 30 17.91 -0.08 20.54
N GLY A 31 16.58 0.14 20.52
CA GLY A 31 15.89 1.03 21.46
C GLY A 31 15.87 2.52 21.07
N LEU A 32 16.38 2.87 19.89
CA LEU A 32 16.23 4.20 19.30
C LEU A 32 15.06 4.21 18.32
N GLU A 33 14.18 5.19 18.44
CA GLU A 33 13.17 5.48 17.42
C GLU A 33 13.78 6.38 16.36
N VAL A 34 13.80 5.91 15.10
CA VAL A 34 14.32 6.65 13.95
C VAL A 34 13.14 7.05 13.09
N PHE A 35 12.95 8.36 12.93
CA PHE A 35 11.91 8.94 12.08
C PHE A 35 12.52 9.46 10.77
N LEU A 36 12.00 9.00 9.63
CA LEU A 36 12.34 9.52 8.32
C LEU A 36 11.15 10.29 7.76
N PRO A 37 11.19 11.65 7.75
CA PRO A 37 10.16 12.45 7.10
C PRO A 37 10.08 12.11 5.62
N LEU A 38 8.90 11.74 5.15
CA LEU A 38 8.64 11.40 3.75
C LEU A 38 8.19 12.63 2.95
N GLU A 39 7.82 13.72 3.64
CA GLU A 39 7.37 14.97 3.03
C GLU A 39 8.45 15.56 2.12
N GLY A 40 8.11 15.81 0.86
CA GLY A 40 9.04 16.30 -0.16
C GLY A 40 9.93 15.23 -0.82
N LEU A 41 9.99 14.00 -0.28
CA LEU A 41 10.65 12.86 -0.91
C LEU A 41 9.66 11.99 -1.71
N VAL A 42 8.43 11.86 -1.21
CA VAL A 42 7.35 11.10 -1.83
C VAL A 42 6.03 11.86 -1.67
N ASP A 43 5.28 12.03 -2.76
CA ASP A 43 3.90 12.53 -2.68
C ASP A 43 2.97 11.39 -2.24
N LEU A 44 2.78 11.27 -0.93
CA LEU A 44 1.93 10.25 -0.31
C LEU A 44 0.46 10.34 -0.79
N ARG A 45 -0.04 11.54 -1.12
CA ARG A 45 -1.41 11.70 -1.64
C ARG A 45 -1.52 11.17 -3.07
N ALA A 46 -0.55 11.48 -3.92
CA ALA A 46 -0.50 10.95 -5.28
C ALA A 46 -0.34 9.43 -5.28
N GLU A 47 0.52 8.88 -4.41
CA GLU A 47 0.72 7.44 -4.33
C GLU A 47 -0.50 6.71 -3.78
N ARG A 48 -1.13 7.23 -2.72
CA ARG A 48 -2.41 6.71 -2.21
C ARG A 48 -3.50 6.73 -3.29
N SER A 49 -3.57 7.80 -4.08
CA SER A 49 -4.52 7.92 -5.19
C SER A 49 -4.25 6.88 -6.29
N ARG A 50 -2.99 6.66 -6.66
CA ARG A 50 -2.57 5.67 -7.65
C ARG A 50 -2.92 4.25 -7.18
N LEU A 51 -2.53 3.88 -5.96
CA LEU A 51 -2.80 2.58 -5.36
C LEU A 51 -4.30 2.33 -5.19
N GLY A 52 -5.08 3.35 -4.80
CA GLY A 52 -6.54 3.25 -4.71
C GLY A 52 -7.19 2.90 -6.04
N LYS A 53 -6.77 3.53 -7.15
CA LYS A 53 -7.27 3.20 -8.49
C LYS A 53 -6.90 1.78 -8.92
N GLU A 54 -5.71 1.31 -8.55
CA GLU A 54 -5.25 -0.05 -8.83
C GLU A 54 -6.08 -1.08 -8.04
N LEU A 55 -6.33 -0.82 -6.76
CA LEU A 55 -7.19 -1.64 -5.90
C LEU A 55 -8.62 -1.71 -6.44
N ASP A 56 -9.19 -0.58 -6.86
CA ASP A 56 -10.54 -0.53 -7.45
C ASP A 56 -10.63 -1.38 -8.72
N LYS A 57 -9.58 -1.37 -9.55
CA LYS A 57 -9.52 -2.21 -10.75
C LYS A 57 -9.48 -3.69 -10.39
N GLN A 58 -8.67 -4.08 -9.40
CA GLN A 58 -8.61 -5.47 -8.94
C GLN A 58 -9.94 -5.92 -8.32
N HIS A 59 -10.61 -5.08 -7.52
CA HIS A 59 -11.92 -5.40 -6.96
C HIS A 59 -12.98 -5.65 -8.03
N LYS A 60 -13.03 -4.85 -9.10
CA LYS A 60 -13.95 -5.08 -10.22
C LYS A 60 -13.68 -6.41 -10.93
N GLU A 61 -12.42 -6.77 -11.09
CA GLU A 61 -12.04 -8.05 -11.70
C GLU A 61 -12.40 -9.23 -10.81
N ILE A 62 -12.12 -9.13 -9.50
CA ILE A 62 -12.52 -10.10 -8.47
C ILE A 62 -14.03 -10.31 -8.49
N GLU A 63 -14.81 -9.23 -8.51
CA GLU A 63 -16.28 -9.29 -8.53
C GLU A 63 -16.79 -10.01 -9.78
N SER A 64 -16.23 -9.68 -10.95
CA SER A 64 -16.58 -10.34 -12.21
C SER A 64 -16.26 -11.84 -12.20
N LEU A 65 -15.07 -12.22 -11.73
CA LEU A 65 -14.64 -13.61 -11.67
C LEU A 65 -15.40 -14.42 -10.62
N ALA A 66 -15.64 -13.84 -9.44
CA ALA A 66 -16.44 -14.47 -8.39
C ALA A 66 -17.86 -14.74 -8.89
N ARG A 67 -18.51 -13.77 -9.53
CA ARG A 67 -19.85 -13.97 -10.14
C ARG A 67 -19.85 -15.06 -11.20
N LYS A 68 -18.80 -15.13 -12.03
CA LYS A 68 -18.66 -16.17 -13.06
C LYS A 68 -18.52 -17.56 -12.44
N LEU A 69 -17.76 -17.68 -11.35
CA LEU A 69 -17.54 -18.93 -10.63
C LEU A 69 -18.73 -19.35 -9.74
N ASP A 70 -19.55 -18.40 -9.27
CA ASP A 70 -20.80 -18.69 -8.55
C ASP A 70 -21.91 -19.17 -9.48
N ASN A 71 -21.78 -18.91 -10.79
CA ASN A 71 -22.75 -19.38 -11.77
C ASN A 71 -22.60 -20.90 -12.00
N ALA A 72 -23.49 -21.69 -11.40
CA ALA A 72 -23.55 -23.14 -11.53
C ALA A 72 -23.59 -23.61 -13.01
N GLY A 73 -24.19 -22.83 -13.91
CA GLY A 73 -24.23 -23.14 -15.33
C GLY A 73 -22.87 -23.02 -16.02
N PHE A 74 -22.00 -22.10 -15.57
CA PHE A 74 -20.62 -22.01 -16.03
C PHE A 74 -19.80 -23.17 -15.45
N VAL A 75 -19.88 -23.40 -14.14
CA VAL A 75 -19.12 -24.46 -13.46
C VAL A 75 -19.45 -25.85 -13.99
N ALA A 76 -20.72 -26.11 -14.34
CA ALA A 76 -21.14 -27.41 -14.84
C ALA A 76 -20.80 -27.64 -16.33
N LYS A 77 -20.61 -26.59 -17.12
CA LYS A 77 -20.40 -26.68 -18.59
C LYS A 77 -18.97 -26.42 -19.03
N ALA A 78 -18.22 -25.65 -18.25
CA ALA A 78 -16.83 -25.34 -18.57
C ALA A 78 -15.91 -26.53 -18.26
N PRO A 79 -14.81 -26.71 -19.02
CA PRO A 79 -13.81 -27.72 -18.70
C PRO A 79 -13.25 -27.53 -17.28
N PRO A 80 -12.98 -28.61 -16.54
CA PRO A 80 -12.45 -28.52 -15.17
C PRO A 80 -11.19 -27.67 -15.06
N GLU A 81 -10.27 -27.76 -16.02
CA GLU A 81 -9.04 -26.95 -16.03
C GLU A 81 -9.31 -25.44 -16.15
N VAL A 82 -10.37 -25.04 -16.84
CA VAL A 82 -10.76 -23.63 -16.98
C VAL A 82 -11.34 -23.13 -15.67
N VAL A 83 -12.22 -23.91 -15.03
CA VAL A 83 -12.81 -23.54 -13.73
C VAL A 83 -11.73 -23.40 -12.67
N GLU A 84 -10.78 -24.33 -12.64
CA GLU A 84 -9.69 -24.30 -11.67
C GLU A 84 -8.72 -23.13 -11.93
N GLY A 85 -8.36 -22.87 -13.19
CA GLY A 85 -7.55 -21.70 -13.53
C GLY A 85 -8.19 -20.37 -13.10
N GLU A 86 -9.50 -20.22 -13.28
CA GLU A 86 -10.24 -19.03 -12.84
C GLU A 86 -10.27 -18.92 -11.30
N ARG A 87 -10.37 -20.04 -10.58
CA ARG A 87 -10.30 -20.06 -9.09
C ARG A 87 -8.92 -19.65 -8.58
N VAL A 88 -7.86 -20.17 -9.19
CA VAL A 88 -6.48 -19.79 -8.87
C VAL A 88 -6.29 -18.30 -9.10
N ARG A 89 -6.68 -17.79 -10.28
CA ARG A 89 -6.62 -16.37 -10.62
C ARG A 89 -7.40 -15.50 -9.62
N LEU A 90 -8.59 -15.94 -9.21
CA LEU A 90 -9.37 -15.23 -8.20
C LEU A 90 -8.61 -15.14 -6.86
N GLY A 91 -7.94 -16.22 -6.44
CA GLY A 91 -7.11 -16.24 -5.24
C GLY A 91 -5.90 -15.30 -5.31
N GLU A 92 -5.21 -15.27 -6.46
CA GLU A 92 -4.09 -14.36 -6.70
C GLU A 92 -4.53 -12.90 -6.67
N LEU A 93 -5.63 -12.57 -7.33
CA LEU A 93 -6.19 -11.22 -7.34
C LEU A 93 -6.56 -10.76 -5.92
N ARG A 94 -7.21 -11.62 -5.12
CA ARG A 94 -7.53 -11.32 -3.71
C ARG A 94 -6.27 -11.07 -2.89
N THR A 95 -5.26 -11.92 -3.05
CA THR A 95 -3.98 -11.77 -2.35
C THR A 95 -3.30 -10.45 -2.71
N ASN A 96 -3.35 -10.04 -3.98
CA ASN A 96 -2.77 -8.78 -4.42
C ASN A 96 -3.57 -7.57 -3.92
N ALA A 97 -4.90 -7.65 -3.93
CA ALA A 97 -5.77 -6.61 -3.39
C ALA A 97 -5.51 -6.39 -1.90
N ASP A 98 -5.35 -7.46 -1.12
CA ASP A 98 -5.02 -7.39 0.30
C ASP A 98 -3.67 -6.69 0.55
N LYS A 99 -2.66 -6.96 -0.29
CA LYS A 99 -1.36 -6.28 -0.20
C LYS A 99 -1.50 -4.79 -0.48
N LEU A 100 -2.20 -4.41 -1.55
CA LEU A 100 -2.45 -3.01 -1.89
C LEU A 100 -3.21 -2.29 -0.76
N ALA A 101 -4.23 -2.92 -0.18
CA ALA A 101 -4.99 -2.36 0.93
C ALA A 101 -4.12 -2.12 2.17
N LYS A 102 -3.22 -3.06 2.50
CA LYS A 102 -2.25 -2.90 3.60
C LYS A 102 -1.29 -1.74 3.36
N THR A 103 -0.76 -1.62 2.15
CA THR A 103 0.12 -0.49 1.79
C THR A 103 -0.61 0.84 1.87
N ILE A 104 -1.86 0.92 1.40
CA ILE A 104 -2.69 2.13 1.53
C ILE A 104 -2.89 2.48 3.01
N ALA A 105 -3.20 1.50 3.87
CA ALA A 105 -3.36 1.74 5.30
C ALA A 105 -2.06 2.24 5.97
N GLN A 106 -0.89 1.75 5.54
CA GLN A 106 0.40 2.25 6.00
C GLN A 106 0.65 3.70 5.56
N ILE A 107 0.27 4.05 4.33
CA ILE A 107 0.37 5.43 3.83
C ILE A 107 -0.59 6.35 4.59
N ASP A 108 -1.84 5.91 4.80
CA ASP A 108 -2.85 6.68 5.53
C ASP A 108 -2.45 6.88 7.01
N ALA A 109 -1.72 5.93 7.61
CA ALA A 109 -1.18 6.05 8.97
C ALA A 109 0.09 6.91 9.06
N ALA A 110 0.81 7.07 7.94
CA ALA A 110 2.00 7.91 7.86
C ALA A 110 1.66 9.38 7.60
N GLY A 111 0.51 9.68 6.99
CA GLY A 111 0.03 11.05 6.70
C GLY A 111 -0.72 11.72 7.86
#